data_AF-I1PLI6-F1
#
_entry.id   AF-I1PLI6-F1
#
_cell.length_a   1.000
_cell.length_b   1.000
_cell.length_c   1.000
_cell.angle_alpha   90.00
_cell.angle_beta   90.00
_cell.angle_gamma   90.00
#
_symmetry.space_group_name_H-M   'P 1'
#
loop_
_entity.id
_entity.type
_entity.pdbx_description
1 polymer ?
#
loop_
_entity_poly.entity_id
_entity_poly.type
_entity_poly.pdbx_seq_one_letter_code
_entity_poly.pdbx_strand_id
1 'polypeptide(L)'
;MEKQSVQSNSLGKDRYYNRYWYFRHEGRLFVESADSKEWGYYSTKEELDALIGSLNVKGIRERALKRQLDKFYNTISNALEKRTKDVTQKMLLQEAALRRSSRVQAQPRDNPSMLFLKYVNKWKEN
;
A
#
# COMPACT_ATOMS: atom_id res chain seq x y z
N MET A 1 12.45 -10.35 19.56
CA MET A 1 12.21 -9.01 18.99
C MET A 1 13.52 -8.52 18.42
N GLU A 2 13.72 -8.69 17.12
CA GLU A 2 14.91 -8.15 16.45
C GLU A 2 14.75 -6.64 16.36
N LYS A 3 15.61 -5.90 17.07
CA LYS A 3 15.69 -4.45 16.94
C LYS A 3 16.34 -4.16 15.59
N GLN A 4 15.51 -4.05 14.55
CA GLN A 4 15.97 -3.59 13.24
C GLN A 4 16.35 -2.11 13.40
N SER A 5 17.64 -1.86 13.64
CA SER A 5 18.20 -0.51 13.64
C SER A 5 18.08 0.03 12.22
N VAL A 6 17.07 0.86 11.98
CA VAL A 6 16.93 1.59 10.73
C VAL A 6 17.99 2.69 10.72
N GLN A 7 19.22 2.34 10.34
CA GLN A 7 20.24 3.33 9.99
C GLN A 7 19.90 3.92 8.61
N SER A 8 18.79 4.64 8.53
CA SER A 8 18.49 5.42 7.33
C SER A 8 19.26 6.74 7.40
N ASN A 9 20.12 6.98 6.42
CA ASN A 9 20.65 8.33 6.19
C ASN A 9 19.52 9.17 5.61
N SER A 10 19.16 10.29 6.25
CA SER A 10 18.18 11.22 5.69
C SER A 10 18.68 11.77 4.36
N LEU A 11 17.82 11.83 3.35
CA LEU A 11 18.12 12.33 2.00
C LEU A 11 18.49 13.81 1.96
N GLY A 12 18.16 14.57 3.00
CA GLY A 12 18.45 15.98 3.08
C GLY A 12 17.33 16.77 3.75
N LYS A 13 17.48 18.09 3.73
CA LYS A 13 16.50 19.05 4.26
C LYS A 13 16.13 20.08 3.21
N ASP A 14 14.88 20.51 3.22
CA ASP A 14 14.35 21.58 2.36
C ASP A 14 14.41 22.98 3.05
N ARG A 15 13.96 24.04 2.37
CA ARG A 15 13.81 25.42 2.88
C ARG A 15 13.10 25.47 4.23
N TYR A 16 12.05 24.67 4.37
CA TYR A 16 11.26 24.58 5.61
C TYR A 16 11.89 23.67 6.65
N TYR A 17 13.13 23.21 6.45
CA TYR A 17 13.82 22.22 7.31
C TYR A 17 13.14 20.85 7.37
N ASN A 18 12.17 20.60 6.49
CA ASN A 18 11.54 19.29 6.32
C ASN A 18 12.59 18.25 5.95
N ARG A 19 12.55 17.10 6.60
CA ARG A 19 13.50 16.01 6.40
C ARG A 19 12.90 14.94 5.52
N TYR A 20 13.66 14.53 4.52
CA TYR A 20 13.23 13.52 3.57
C TYR A 20 13.86 12.17 3.91
N TRP A 21 13.01 11.16 3.95
CA TRP A 21 13.36 9.79 4.30
C TRP A 21 12.93 8.86 3.17
N TYR A 22 13.80 7.94 2.80
CA TYR A 22 13.48 6.89 1.85
C TYR A 22 13.86 5.55 2.45
N PHE A 23 12.89 4.65 2.50
CA PHE A 23 13.09 3.29 2.94
C PHE A 23 12.97 2.37 1.73
N ARG A 24 14.05 1.63 1.46
CA ARG A 24 14.14 0.71 0.32
C ARG A 24 13.05 -0.36 0.32
N HIS A 25 12.58 -0.76 1.50
CA HIS A 25 11.51 -1.76 1.66
C HIS A 25 10.11 -1.19 1.41
N GLU A 26 9.83 0.03 1.86
CA GLU A 26 8.51 0.65 1.68
C GLU A 26 8.32 1.22 0.27
N GLY A 27 9.41 1.58 -0.39
CA GLY A 27 9.36 2.18 -1.73
C GLY A 27 8.70 3.55 -1.78
N ARG A 28 8.46 4.17 -0.62
CA ARG A 28 7.82 5.49 -0.48
C ARG A 28 8.82 6.52 0.01
N LEU A 29 8.61 7.76 -0.42
CA LEU A 29 9.32 8.91 0.13
C LEU A 29 8.49 9.45 1.30
N PHE A 30 9.09 9.52 2.48
CA PHE A 30 8.47 10.12 3.66
C PHE A 30 9.05 11.51 3.87
N VAL A 31 8.18 12.43 4.27
CA VAL A 31 8.54 13.80 4.61
C VAL A 31 8.17 14.02 6.06
N GLU A 32 9.16 14.36 6.85
CA GLU A 32 9.00 14.77 8.23
C GLU A 32 9.06 16.30 8.27
N SER A 33 8.04 16.94 8.84
CA SER A 33 8.05 18.38 9.08
C SER A 33 9.16 18.76 10.07
N ALA A 34 9.67 19.99 10.00
CA ALA A 34 10.71 20.47 10.93
C ALA A 34 10.31 20.35 12.40
N ASP A 35 9.02 20.54 12.70
CA ASP A 35 8.48 20.42 14.06
C ASP A 35 8.33 18.96 14.50
N SER A 36 8.66 18.00 13.63
CA SER A 36 8.54 16.54 13.83
C SER A 36 7.12 16.06 14.21
N LYS A 37 6.15 16.97 14.18
CA LYS A 37 4.77 16.76 14.59
C LYS A 37 3.90 16.25 13.45
N GLU A 38 4.33 16.51 12.22
CA GLU A 38 3.60 16.18 11.00
C GLU A 38 4.48 15.33 10.09
N TRP A 39 3.86 14.27 9.56
CA TRP A 39 4.48 13.35 8.62
C TRP A 39 3.62 13.26 7.37
N GLY A 40 4.27 13.43 6.22
CA GLY A 40 3.69 13.22 4.90
C GLY A 40 4.37 12.05 4.19
N TYR A 41 3.73 11.55 3.15
CA TYR A 41 4.34 10.58 2.26
C TYR A 41 3.95 10.87 0.81
N TYR A 42 4.85 10.52 -0.10
CA TYR A 42 4.58 10.47 -1.52
C TYR A 42 4.48 9.02 -1.98
N SER A 43 3.41 8.75 -2.71
CA SER A 43 3.03 7.40 -3.14
C SER A 43 2.90 7.25 -4.65
N THR A 44 2.91 8.36 -5.39
CA THR A 44 2.84 8.33 -6.86
C THR A 44 4.14 8.84 -7.48
N LYS A 45 4.42 8.38 -8.70
CA LYS A 45 5.55 8.89 -9.49
C LYS A 45 5.38 10.37 -9.82
N GLU A 46 4.13 10.80 -10.05
CA GLU A 46 3.77 12.16 -10.42
C GLU A 46 4.04 13.13 -9.27
N GLU A 47 3.72 12.72 -8.04
CA GLU A 47 4.10 13.46 -6.83
C GLU A 47 5.62 13.59 -6.69
N LEU A 48 6.38 12.55 -7.03
CA LEU A 48 7.84 12.59 -7.00
C LEU A 48 8.41 13.56 -8.04
N ASP A 49 7.88 13.52 -9.26
CA ASP A 49 8.26 14.43 -10.34
C ASP A 49 7.91 15.89 -9.99
N ALA A 50 6.72 16.12 -9.43
CA ALA A 50 6.28 17.43 -8.96
C ALA A 50 7.16 17.95 -7.81
N LEU A 51 7.60 17.08 -6.90
CA LEU A 51 8.54 17.43 -5.83
C LEU A 51 9.89 17.86 -6.43
N ILE A 52 10.44 17.09 -7.36
CA ILE A 52 11.73 17.41 -8.00
C ILE A 52 11.64 18.70 -8.84
N GLY A 53 10.49 18.94 -9.47
CA GLY A 53 10.21 20.15 -10.24
C GLY A 53 10.01 21.40 -9.38
N SER A 54 9.40 21.26 -8.20
CA SER A 54 9.16 22.39 -7.28
C SER A 54 10.40 22.81 -6.47
N LEU A 55 11.42 21.93 -6.34
CA LEU A 55 12.69 22.23 -5.70
C LEU A 55 13.48 23.31 -6.46
N ASN A 56 13.82 24.40 -5.76
CA ASN A 56 14.55 25.53 -6.29
C ASN A 56 16.06 25.30 -6.30
N VAL A 57 16.64 25.24 -7.50
CA VAL A 57 18.06 24.97 -7.73
C VAL A 57 18.98 26.08 -7.20
N LYS A 58 18.45 27.27 -6.87
CA LYS A 58 19.23 28.37 -6.28
C LYS A 58 19.62 28.12 -4.83
N GLY A 59 18.82 27.38 -4.06
CA GLY A 59 19.09 27.07 -2.65
C GLY A 59 20.19 26.02 -2.47
N ILE A 60 21.15 26.24 -1.58
CA ILE A 60 22.24 25.28 -1.32
C ILE A 60 21.69 23.94 -0.81
N ARG A 61 20.70 24.01 0.09
CA ARG A 61 20.05 22.83 0.70
C ARG A 61 19.18 22.10 -0.31
N GLU A 62 18.30 22.82 -0.99
CA GLU A 62 17.41 22.28 -2.02
C GLU A 62 18.18 21.66 -3.19
N ARG A 63 19.31 22.26 -3.58
CA ARG A 63 20.20 21.67 -4.58
C ARG A 63 20.83 20.36 -4.11
N ALA A 64 21.28 20.28 -2.86
CA ALA A 64 21.83 19.06 -2.30
C ALA A 64 20.76 17.96 -2.23
N LEU A 65 19.57 18.31 -1.73
CA LEU A 65 18.41 17.44 -1.65
C LEU A 65 17.99 16.94 -3.04
N LYS A 66 17.88 17.84 -4.02
CA LYS A 66 17.57 17.49 -5.43
C LYS A 66 18.59 16.51 -6.00
N ARG A 67 19.89 16.76 -5.82
CA ARG A 67 20.95 15.83 -6.27
C ARG A 67 20.83 14.46 -5.63
N GLN A 68 20.43 14.37 -4.36
CA GLN A 68 20.19 13.09 -3.70
C GLN A 68 18.93 12.43 -4.25
N LEU A 69 17.83 13.17 -4.39
CA LEU A 69 16.59 12.70 -5.02
C LEU A 69 16.82 12.17 -6.45
N ASP A 70 17.56 12.88 -7.29
CA ASP A 70 17.89 12.45 -8.65
C ASP A 70 18.64 11.10 -8.65
N LYS A 71 19.58 10.89 -7.71
CA LYS A 71 20.29 9.60 -7.57
C LYS A 71 19.34 8.47 -7.18
N PHE A 72 18.40 8.74 -6.28
CA PHE A 72 17.45 7.73 -5.82
C PHE A 72 16.21 7.61 -6.71
N TYR A 73 16.01 8.51 -7.66
CA TYR A 73 14.83 8.62 -8.51
C TYR A 73 14.46 7.28 -9.16
N ASN A 74 15.41 6.65 -9.85
CA ASN A 74 15.18 5.35 -10.50
C ASN A 74 14.80 4.26 -9.50
N THR A 75 15.36 4.29 -8.29
CA THR A 75 15.08 3.30 -7.24
C THR A 75 13.68 3.52 -6.65
N ILE A 76 13.32 4.78 -6.39
CA ILE A 76 12.02 5.16 -5.86
C ILE A 76 10.93 4.88 -6.91
N SER A 77 11.14 5.29 -8.16
CA SER A 77 10.21 5.07 -9.27
C SER A 77 9.90 3.58 -9.47
N ASN A 78 10.93 2.73 -9.56
CA ASN A 78 10.76 1.29 -9.67
C ASN A 78 10.01 0.69 -8.46
N ALA A 79 10.31 1.17 -7.25
CA ALA A 79 9.65 0.69 -6.04
C ALA A 79 8.17 1.11 -5.96
N LEU A 80 7.85 2.34 -6.36
CA LEU A 80 6.48 2.84 -6.46
C LEU A 80 5.68 2.05 -7.51
N GLU A 81 6.23 1.85 -8.70
CA GLU A 81 5.58 1.06 -9.75
C GLU A 81 5.36 -0.40 -9.35
N LYS A 82 6.32 -1.01 -8.66
CA LYS A 82 6.15 -2.36 -8.14
C LYS A 82 4.99 -2.41 -7.15
N ARG A 83 4.92 -1.44 -6.25
CA ARG A 83 3.85 -1.37 -5.24
C ARG A 83 2.48 -1.12 -5.86
N THR A 84 2.36 -0.25 -6.86
CA THR A 84 1.07 -0.03 -7.54
C THR A 84 0.60 -1.29 -8.24
N LYS A 85 1.51 -2.04 -8.90
CA LYS A 85 1.22 -3.36 -9.47
C LYS A 85 0.77 -4.35 -8.39
N ASP A 86 1.48 -4.44 -7.27
CA ASP A 86 1.12 -5.35 -6.17
C ASP A 86 -0.25 -5.02 -5.56
N VAL A 87 -0.56 -3.72 -5.39
CA VAL A 87 -1.85 -3.26 -4.86
C VAL A 87 -2.98 -3.60 -5.84
N THR A 88 -2.81 -3.30 -7.13
CA THR A 88 -3.81 -3.63 -8.16
C THR A 88 -4.02 -5.14 -8.27
N GLN A 89 -2.95 -5.94 -8.22
CA GLN A 89 -3.04 -7.41 -8.22
C GLN A 89 -3.80 -7.93 -6.99
N LYS A 90 -3.52 -7.41 -5.80
CA LYS A 90 -4.26 -7.78 -4.59
C LYS A 90 -5.74 -7.42 -4.69
N MET A 91 -6.06 -6.25 -5.24
CA MET A 91 -7.44 -5.83 -5.48
C MET A 91 -8.14 -6.76 -6.47
N LEU A 92 -7.51 -7.09 -7.61
CA LEU A 92 -8.05 -8.02 -8.60
C LEU A 92 -8.27 -9.42 -8.02
N LEU A 93 -7.32 -9.92 -7.22
CA LEU A 93 -7.45 -11.21 -6.53
C LEU A 93 -8.60 -11.20 -5.52
N GLN A 94 -8.74 -10.11 -4.76
CA GLN A 94 -9.84 -9.93 -3.81
C GLN A 94 -11.18 -9.86 -4.53
N GLU A 95 -11.28 -9.10 -5.62
CA GLU A 95 -12.47 -8.98 -6.46
C GLU A 95 -12.83 -10.32 -7.12
N ALA A 96 -11.84 -11.07 -7.62
CA ALA A 96 -12.03 -12.42 -8.15
C ALA A 96 -12.48 -13.41 -7.06
N ALA A 97 -11.94 -13.32 -5.85
CA ALA A 97 -12.37 -14.13 -4.71
C ALA A 97 -13.83 -13.83 -4.32
N LEU A 98 -14.21 -12.55 -4.28
CA LEU A 98 -15.60 -12.12 -4.04
C LEU A 98 -16.54 -12.64 -5.14
N ARG A 99 -16.14 -12.59 -6.42
CA ARG A 99 -16.94 -13.15 -7.53
C ARG A 99 -17.07 -14.67 -7.46
N ARG A 100 -16.03 -15.40 -7.02
CA ARG A 100 -16.11 -16.87 -6.81
C ARG A 100 -17.09 -17.22 -5.69
N SER A 101 -17.21 -16.38 -4.65
CA SER A 101 -18.12 -16.59 -3.52
C SER A 101 -19.60 -16.45 -3.88
N SER A 102 -19.94 -15.69 -4.92
CA SER A 102 -21.35 -15.46 -5.34
C SER A 102 -21.96 -16.63 -6.11
N ARG A 103 -21.15 -17.43 -6.83
CA ARG A 103 -21.65 -18.50 -7.71
C ARG A 103 -21.90 -19.85 -6.99
N VAL A 104 -21.53 -19.94 -5.71
CA VAL A 104 -21.61 -21.17 -4.89
C VAL A 104 -22.65 -21.07 -3.76
N GLN A 105 -23.39 -19.96 -3.64
CA GLN A 105 -24.62 -19.95 -2.83
C GLN A 105 -25.79 -20.57 -3.60
N ALA A 106 -25.59 -21.76 -4.17
CA ALA A 106 -26.69 -22.70 -4.22
C ALA A 106 -26.86 -23.17 -2.77
N GLN A 107 -28.04 -22.93 -2.19
CA GLN A 107 -28.43 -23.57 -0.93
C GLN A 107 -27.95 -25.03 -0.98
N PRO A 108 -27.28 -25.57 0.06
CA PRO A 108 -26.90 -26.97 0.08
C PRO A 108 -28.13 -27.77 -0.31
N ARG A 109 -28.13 -28.36 -1.50
CA ARG A 109 -29.24 -29.21 -1.91
C ARG A 109 -29.16 -30.37 -0.93
N ASP A 110 -30.14 -30.45 -0.04
CA ASP A 110 -30.30 -31.58 0.86
C ASP A 110 -30.08 -32.86 0.03
N ASN A 111 -29.13 -33.69 0.48
CA ASN A 111 -28.81 -34.92 -0.23
C ASN A 111 -30.11 -35.71 -0.44
N PRO A 112 -30.47 -36.12 -1.67
CA PRO A 112 -31.71 -36.84 -1.93
C PRO A 112 -31.81 -38.16 -1.14
N SER A 113 -30.66 -38.70 -0.72
CA SER A 113 -30.53 -39.85 0.17
C SER A 113 -30.90 -39.57 1.64
N MET A 114 -31.04 -38.32 2.07
CA MET A 114 -31.37 -37.91 3.44
C MET A 114 -32.83 -37.41 3.58
N LEU A 115 -33.61 -37.43 2.50
CA LEU A 115 -35.01 -36.96 2.50
C LEU A 115 -35.92 -37.81 3.41
N PHE A 116 -35.60 -39.09 3.62
CA PHE A 116 -36.37 -39.97 4.51
C PHE A 116 -36.32 -39.54 5.98
N LEU A 117 -35.28 -38.79 6.40
CA LEU A 117 -35.16 -38.26 7.77
C LEU A 117 -36.12 -37.10 8.06
N LYS A 118 -36.73 -36.49 7.02
CA LYS A 118 -37.76 -35.45 7.16
C LYS A 118 -39.19 -36.02 7.23
N TYR A 119 -39.38 -37.33 7.07
CA TYR A 119 -40.70 -37.93 7.16
C TYR A 119 -41.19 -37.94 8.61
N VAL A 120 -42.24 -37.18 8.89
CA VAL A 120 -42.95 -37.19 10.17
C VAL A 120 -44.35 -37.73 9.94
N ASN A 121 -44.70 -38.79 10.66
CA ASN A 121 -45.95 -39.52 10.49
C ASN A 121 -47.10 -38.74 11.16
N LYS A 122 -48.00 -38.15 10.35
CA LYS A 122 -49.07 -37.24 10.81
C LYS A 122 -50.23 -37.92 11.55
N TRP A 123 -50.15 -39.22 11.80
CA TRP A 123 -51.26 -40.02 12.32
C TRP A 123 -51.34 -40.09 13.85
N LYS A 124 -50.55 -39.28 14.56
CA LYS A 124 -50.50 -39.30 16.03
C LYS A 124 -50.43 -37.91 16.66
N GLU A 125 -51.20 -36.96 16.14
CA GLU A 125 -51.62 -35.79 16.92
C GLU A 125 -53.00 -36.07 17.50
N ASN A 126 -53.02 -36.46 18.78
CA ASN A 126 -54.17 -36.39 19.68
C ASN A 126 -53.99 -35.14 20.55
#